data_AF-A0A109FGM6-F1
#
_entry.id   AF-A0A109FGM6-F1
#
_cell.length_a   1.000
_cell.length_b   1.000
_cell.length_c   1.000
_cell.angle_alpha   90.00
_cell.angle_beta   90.00
_cell.angle_gamma   90.00
#
_symmetry.space_group_name_H-M   'P 1'
#
loop_
_entity.id
_entity.type
_entity.pdbx_description
1 polymer ?
#
loop_
_entity_poly.entity_id
_entity_poly.type
_entity_poly.pdbx_seq_one_letter_code
_entity_poly.pdbx_strand_id
1 'polypeptide(L)'
;MPPSATDPVEELHPKAGRKTKAVVGATALRVAVPVALQHWIRGPPSPTWSVTLSITTRMAREMILKAGHKFSKHPPATRDDLIRQIRKTRFVDPLSAVKPDKGEWVLAEWLLDPAGPPPRPQVILHLHGGAHVLQDLRGYRECNGQVSMMTRCRVYSIDYRLAPESVFPESLLDAMTAYYYLTEDIKVPPSDIILSGDSAGGGIVVQLAMFLRDQGFAQVGALMLLSPWLDLTTSFESWHENRNHDFLTIDSETEPLHPPRLYVSPVWPTTEESMRDFHEQVIHPYVSPVLAPLSALRNLPPTLIHTGGCERLRDEQTVFARRVRLADPGNDVQHQVWVDGVHTFASMQSTISGASAQKEVGAWLERLCERRPSELGQEARWAGDVDRAVTVEREGRLLRGGKIKPFEKATTKWRYDRTVERMPEIRVKPDGCAEAHTAAREANGVDEALGLTEVFRPRKATRRERRRKDEEQETMQDKSGQAS
;
A
#
# COMPACT_ATOMS: atom_id res chain seq x y z
N MET A 1 -27.81 -47.11 -4.79
CA MET A 1 -27.22 -47.06 -3.43
C MET A 1 -25.84 -46.44 -3.55
N PRO A 2 -25.58 -45.28 -2.93
CA PRO A 2 -24.23 -44.71 -2.93
C PRO A 2 -23.37 -45.41 -1.87
N PRO A 3 -22.07 -45.61 -2.09
CA PRO A 3 -21.17 -46.10 -1.05
C PRO A 3 -20.89 -45.00 -0.03
N SER A 4 -20.76 -45.45 1.21
CA SER A 4 -20.68 -44.69 2.46
C SER A 4 -19.44 -43.82 2.58
N ALA A 5 -19.66 -42.58 3.04
CA ALA A 5 -18.65 -41.70 3.59
C ALA A 5 -18.29 -42.13 5.02
N THR A 6 -16.99 -42.37 5.28
CA THR A 6 -16.32 -42.10 6.56
C THR A 6 -14.81 -42.11 6.30
N ASP A 7 -14.22 -40.94 6.02
CA ASP A 7 -12.79 -40.71 6.26
C ASP A 7 -12.65 -39.95 7.59
N PRO A 8 -11.69 -40.33 8.46
CA PRO A 8 -11.56 -39.76 9.78
C PRO A 8 -10.97 -38.35 9.71
N VAL A 9 -11.58 -37.43 10.46
CA VAL A 9 -11.02 -36.12 10.79
C VAL A 9 -9.71 -36.35 11.54
N GLU A 10 -8.58 -36.11 10.90
CA GLU A 10 -7.28 -36.09 11.57
C GLU A 10 -7.23 -34.86 12.49
N GLU A 11 -7.38 -35.10 13.79
CA GLU A 11 -7.27 -34.09 14.85
C GLU A 11 -5.94 -33.34 14.76
N LEU A 12 -6.00 -32.06 14.40
CA LEU A 12 -4.90 -31.11 14.56
C LEU A 12 -4.44 -31.10 16.03
N HIS A 13 -3.28 -31.70 16.28
CA HIS A 13 -2.70 -31.83 17.61
C HIS A 13 -2.59 -30.48 18.38
N PRO A 14 -3.16 -30.37 19.60
CA PRO A 14 -3.14 -29.15 20.43
C PRO A 14 -1.74 -28.75 20.97
N LYS A 15 -0.71 -29.57 20.74
CA LYS A 15 0.66 -29.31 21.20
C LYS A 15 1.42 -28.27 20.35
N ALA A 16 1.06 -28.11 19.07
CA ALA A 16 1.69 -27.10 18.20
C ALA A 16 1.30 -25.66 18.62
N GLY A 17 0.02 -25.43 18.95
CA GLY A 17 -0.48 -24.12 19.36
C GLY A 17 0.12 -23.58 20.67
N ARG A 18 0.45 -24.46 21.64
CA ARG A 18 1.08 -24.04 22.91
C ARG A 18 2.55 -23.61 22.73
N LYS A 19 3.34 -24.33 21.93
CA LYS A 19 4.74 -23.95 21.63
C LYS A 19 4.80 -22.63 20.85
N THR A 20 3.93 -22.45 19.85
CA THR A 20 3.83 -21.20 19.09
C THR A 20 3.44 -20.02 19.98
N LYS A 21 2.45 -20.18 20.86
CA LYS A 21 2.06 -19.13 21.83
C LYS A 21 3.17 -18.76 22.81
N ALA A 22 3.94 -19.74 23.31
CA ALA A 22 5.06 -19.49 24.21
C ALA A 22 6.23 -18.74 23.52
N VAL A 23 6.56 -19.10 22.28
CA VAL A 23 7.61 -18.44 21.48
C VAL A 23 7.20 -17.01 21.09
N VAL A 24 5.93 -16.79 20.75
CA VAL A 24 5.36 -15.46 20.51
C VAL A 24 5.40 -14.62 21.80
N GLY A 25 5.02 -15.18 22.94
CA GLY A 25 5.08 -14.50 24.25
C GLY A 25 6.50 -14.10 24.67
N ALA A 26 7.49 -14.99 24.51
CA ALA A 26 8.89 -14.68 24.83
C ALA A 26 9.50 -13.64 23.88
N THR A 27 9.13 -13.66 22.59
CA THR A 27 9.54 -12.63 21.63
C THR A 27 8.91 -11.28 21.95
N ALA A 28 7.61 -11.27 22.28
CA ALA A 28 6.89 -10.07 22.66
C ALA A 28 7.55 -9.41 23.88
N LEU A 29 7.93 -10.18 24.91
CA LEU A 29 8.60 -9.62 26.09
C LEU A 29 10.01 -9.08 25.78
N ARG A 30 10.79 -9.78 24.93
CA ARG A 30 12.12 -9.34 24.48
C ARG A 30 12.09 -8.05 23.64
N VAL A 31 10.98 -7.76 22.97
CA VAL A 31 10.80 -6.51 22.21
C VAL A 31 10.16 -5.42 23.08
N ALA A 32 9.11 -5.76 23.82
CA ALA A 32 8.32 -4.80 24.58
C ALA A 32 9.13 -4.11 25.68
N VAL A 33 9.94 -4.86 26.44
CA VAL A 33 10.70 -4.30 27.57
C VAL A 33 11.76 -3.29 27.09
N PRO A 34 12.64 -3.60 26.12
CA PRO A 34 13.59 -2.62 25.61
C PRO A 34 12.93 -1.41 24.94
N VAL A 35 11.82 -1.60 24.20
CA VAL A 35 11.10 -0.48 23.56
C VAL A 35 10.46 0.43 24.60
N ALA A 36 9.81 -0.13 25.63
CA ALA A 36 9.26 0.66 26.72
C ALA A 36 10.35 1.41 27.49
N LEU A 37 11.50 0.76 27.74
CA LEU A 37 12.64 1.40 28.39
C LEU A 37 13.24 2.52 27.52
N GLN A 38 13.35 2.32 26.21
CA GLN A 38 13.78 3.36 25.27
C GLN A 38 12.84 4.56 25.33
N HIS A 39 11.53 4.35 25.30
CA HIS A 39 10.54 5.41 25.42
C HIS A 39 10.67 6.17 26.74
N TRP A 40 10.95 5.46 27.83
CA TRP A 40 11.11 6.08 29.15
C TRP A 40 12.41 6.90 29.29
N ILE A 41 13.54 6.39 28.77
CA ILE A 41 14.86 7.03 28.93
C ILE A 41 15.13 8.08 27.86
N ARG A 42 14.85 7.75 26.59
CA ARG A 42 15.24 8.55 25.40
C ARG A 42 14.04 9.20 24.70
N GLY A 43 12.82 8.87 25.09
CA GLY A 43 11.62 9.27 24.37
C GLY A 43 11.33 8.36 23.15
N PRO A 44 10.17 8.56 22.51
CA PRO A 44 9.80 7.83 21.30
C PRO A 44 10.64 8.27 20.08
N PRO A 45 10.76 7.44 19.04
CA PRO A 45 11.43 7.83 17.78
C PRO A 45 10.82 9.07 17.12
N SER A 46 9.51 9.28 17.29
CA SER A 46 8.80 10.48 16.88
C SER A 46 7.72 10.84 17.93
N PRO A 47 7.35 12.13 18.10
CA PRO A 47 6.38 12.55 19.12
C PRO A 47 5.01 11.86 19.08
N THR A 48 4.60 11.35 17.93
CA THR A 48 3.33 10.64 17.71
C THR A 48 3.44 9.13 17.90
N TRP A 49 4.65 8.60 18.00
CA TRP A 49 4.85 7.17 18.14
C TRP A 49 4.46 6.71 19.53
N SER A 50 3.35 5.98 19.61
CA SER A 50 2.99 5.27 20.83
C SER A 50 3.99 4.14 21.11
N VAL A 51 4.10 3.74 22.38
CA VAL A 51 4.83 2.53 22.76
C VAL A 51 4.32 1.34 21.96
N THR A 52 3.00 1.23 21.79
CA THR A 52 2.35 0.18 20.99
C THR A 52 2.85 0.16 19.55
N LEU A 53 2.85 1.31 18.85
CA LEU A 53 3.34 1.40 17.48
C LEU A 53 4.80 0.96 17.38
N SER A 54 5.63 1.43 18.32
CA SER A 54 7.05 1.08 18.35
C SER A 54 7.26 -0.42 18.57
N ILE A 55 6.47 -1.04 19.45
CA ILE A 55 6.49 -2.48 19.69
C ILE A 55 6.01 -3.23 18.44
N THR A 56 4.91 -2.84 17.83
CA THR A 56 4.36 -3.54 16.66
C THR A 56 5.30 -3.46 15.46
N THR A 57 5.89 -2.29 15.18
CA THR A 57 6.89 -2.12 14.11
C THR A 57 8.12 -3.00 14.37
N ARG A 58 8.66 -2.99 15.61
CA ARG A 58 9.82 -3.82 15.94
C ARG A 58 9.48 -5.31 15.93
N MET A 59 8.30 -5.71 16.39
CA MET A 59 7.84 -7.10 16.35
C MET A 59 7.67 -7.60 14.91
N ALA A 60 7.07 -6.79 14.02
CA ALA A 60 6.94 -7.12 12.61
C ALA A 60 8.32 -7.34 11.97
N ARG A 61 9.26 -6.42 12.21
CA ARG A 61 10.66 -6.54 11.78
C ARG A 61 11.31 -7.85 12.23
N GLU A 62 11.20 -8.17 13.53
CA GLU A 62 11.77 -9.40 14.11
C GLU A 62 11.12 -10.67 13.57
N MET A 63 9.83 -10.64 13.23
CA MET A 63 9.14 -11.77 12.60
C MET A 63 9.67 -12.03 11.18
N ILE A 64 9.86 -10.97 10.38
CA ILE A 64 10.41 -11.09 9.01
C ILE A 64 11.84 -11.65 9.06
N LEU A 65 12.71 -11.09 9.91
CA LEU A 65 14.08 -11.59 10.07
C LEU A 65 14.12 -13.05 10.55
N LYS A 66 13.23 -13.44 11.46
CA LYS A 66 13.15 -14.84 11.91
C LYS A 66 12.71 -15.79 10.80
N ALA A 67 11.80 -15.34 9.93
CA ALA A 67 11.42 -16.12 8.76
C ALA A 67 12.63 -16.33 7.85
N GLY A 68 13.35 -15.26 7.49
CA GLY A 68 14.60 -15.34 6.72
C GLY A 68 15.66 -16.24 7.35
N HIS A 69 15.89 -16.13 8.66
CA HIS A 69 16.86 -16.96 9.39
C HIS A 69 16.48 -18.44 9.40
N LYS A 70 15.19 -18.76 9.52
CA LYS A 70 14.70 -20.14 9.46
C LYS A 70 15.00 -20.76 8.09
N PHE A 71 14.78 -20.00 7.01
CA PHE A 71 15.14 -20.40 5.66
C PHE A 71 16.66 -20.59 5.49
N SER A 72 17.48 -19.66 5.99
CA SER A 72 18.94 -19.77 5.92
C SER A 72 19.48 -21.03 6.62
N LYS A 73 18.89 -21.42 7.76
CA LYS A 73 19.28 -22.65 8.46
C LYS A 73 18.86 -23.94 7.77
N HIS A 74 17.79 -23.91 6.98
CA HIS A 74 17.20 -25.08 6.32
C HIS A 74 16.89 -24.71 4.86
N PRO A 75 17.92 -24.47 4.03
CA PRO A 75 17.73 -23.99 2.67
C PRO A 75 16.91 -25.00 1.86
N PRO A 76 16.03 -24.54 0.96
CA PRO A 76 15.36 -25.44 0.03
C PRO A 76 16.39 -26.16 -0.86
N ALA A 77 16.13 -27.41 -1.24
CA ALA A 77 17.03 -28.14 -2.14
C ALA A 77 16.79 -27.77 -3.61
N THR A 78 15.55 -27.42 -3.95
CA THR A 78 15.09 -27.12 -5.32
C THR A 78 14.21 -25.87 -5.34
N ARG A 79 13.97 -25.30 -6.54
CA ARG A 79 12.98 -24.24 -6.74
C ARG A 79 11.58 -24.66 -6.26
N ASP A 80 11.20 -25.91 -6.49
CA ASP A 80 9.89 -26.40 -6.02
C ASP A 80 9.81 -26.48 -4.50
N ASP A 81 10.92 -26.82 -3.81
CA ASP A 81 10.99 -26.73 -2.35
C ASP A 81 10.86 -25.29 -1.86
N LEU A 82 11.50 -24.33 -2.55
CA LEU A 82 11.39 -22.91 -2.23
C LEU A 82 9.92 -22.45 -2.33
N ILE A 83 9.26 -22.74 -3.46
CA ILE A 83 7.83 -22.45 -3.67
C ILE A 83 6.98 -23.10 -2.57
N ARG A 84 7.16 -24.40 -2.30
CA ARG A 84 6.41 -25.13 -1.25
C ARG A 84 6.59 -24.51 0.13
N GLN A 85 7.81 -24.09 0.48
CA GLN A 85 8.07 -23.49 1.79
C GLN A 85 7.45 -22.10 1.90
N ILE A 86 7.54 -21.27 0.86
CA ILE A 86 6.91 -19.96 0.82
C ILE A 86 5.39 -20.07 0.93
N ARG A 87 4.76 -21.02 0.23
CA ARG A 87 3.32 -21.29 0.37
C ARG A 87 2.91 -21.61 1.81
N LYS A 88 3.73 -22.35 2.56
CA LYS A 88 3.45 -22.64 3.99
C LYS A 88 3.55 -21.40 4.89
N THR A 89 4.23 -20.35 4.44
CA THR A 89 4.33 -19.08 5.17
C THR A 89 3.24 -18.08 4.78
N ARG A 90 2.53 -18.33 3.68
CA ARG A 90 1.39 -17.54 3.23
C ARG A 90 0.10 -18.08 3.83
N PHE A 91 -0.83 -17.18 4.11
CA PHE A 91 -2.23 -17.54 4.36
C PHE A 91 -3.07 -17.50 3.07
N VAL A 92 -2.40 -17.44 1.91
CA VAL A 92 -2.96 -17.18 0.58
C VAL A 92 -2.60 -18.33 -0.36
N ASP A 93 -3.53 -18.73 -1.22
CA ASP A 93 -3.25 -19.63 -2.34
C ASP A 93 -2.80 -18.81 -3.57
N PRO A 94 -1.51 -18.86 -3.97
CA PRO A 94 -1.00 -18.05 -5.07
C PRO A 94 -1.50 -18.50 -6.45
N LEU A 95 -2.05 -19.72 -6.56
CA LEU A 95 -2.71 -20.20 -7.78
C LEU A 95 -4.23 -19.99 -7.73
N SER A 96 -4.74 -19.45 -6.62
CA SER A 96 -6.07 -18.87 -6.60
C SER A 96 -6.16 -17.58 -7.40
N ALA A 97 -5.24 -17.30 -8.35
CA ALA A 97 -5.27 -16.30 -9.43
C ALA A 97 -5.76 -16.81 -10.83
N VAL A 98 -5.88 -18.14 -11.07
CA VAL A 98 -6.38 -18.75 -12.35
C VAL A 98 -7.93 -18.90 -12.53
N LYS A 99 -8.78 -17.89 -12.24
CA LYS A 99 -10.26 -17.98 -12.44
C LYS A 99 -10.80 -16.59 -12.83
N PRO A 100 -11.91 -16.50 -13.58
CA PRO A 100 -12.41 -15.25 -14.14
C PRO A 100 -12.93 -14.22 -13.12
N ASP A 101 -13.11 -14.60 -11.85
CA ASP A 101 -13.91 -13.84 -10.86
C ASP A 101 -13.05 -13.12 -9.78
N LYS A 102 -11.82 -12.67 -10.09
CA LYS A 102 -10.78 -12.39 -9.06
C LYS A 102 -10.56 -10.95 -8.65
N GLY A 103 -11.49 -10.10 -9.02
CA GLY A 103 -11.61 -8.80 -8.39
C GLY A 103 -12.78 -8.78 -7.41
N GLU A 104 -12.59 -8.09 -6.31
CA GLU A 104 -13.63 -7.82 -5.33
C GLU A 104 -14.00 -6.34 -5.39
N TRP A 105 -15.30 -6.08 -5.54
CA TRP A 105 -15.88 -4.77 -5.33
C TRP A 105 -16.06 -4.53 -3.84
N VAL A 106 -15.44 -3.46 -3.34
CA VAL A 106 -15.56 -2.99 -1.97
C VAL A 106 -16.20 -1.60 -2.00
N LEU A 107 -17.31 -1.48 -1.28
CA LEU A 107 -17.96 -0.21 -0.99
C LEU A 107 -18.26 -0.15 0.50
N ALA A 108 -17.87 0.94 1.15
CA ALA A 108 -18.20 1.14 2.56
C ALA A 108 -19.72 1.23 2.74
N GLU A 109 -20.31 0.32 3.53
CA GLU A 109 -21.76 0.22 3.77
C GLU A 109 -22.41 1.55 4.24
N TRP A 110 -21.64 2.42 4.87
CA TRP A 110 -22.10 3.74 5.34
C TRP A 110 -22.45 4.72 4.21
N LEU A 111 -21.82 4.58 3.03
CA LEU A 111 -22.12 5.43 1.86
C LEU A 111 -23.50 5.14 1.26
N LEU A 112 -24.15 4.07 1.69
CA LEU A 112 -25.49 3.67 1.28
C LEU A 112 -26.57 4.13 2.27
N ASP A 113 -26.21 4.96 3.25
CA ASP A 113 -27.18 5.68 4.07
C ASP A 113 -27.91 6.72 3.20
N PRO A 114 -29.25 6.65 3.05
CA PRO A 114 -30.01 7.63 2.27
C PRO A 114 -29.86 9.08 2.76
N ALA A 115 -29.47 9.28 4.03
CA ALA A 115 -29.18 10.60 4.57
C ALA A 115 -27.73 11.08 4.30
N GLY A 116 -26.87 10.17 3.84
CA GLY A 116 -25.47 10.44 3.50
C GLY A 116 -25.28 10.88 2.03
N PRO A 117 -24.09 11.39 1.68
CA PRO A 117 -23.76 11.67 0.28
C PRO A 117 -23.61 10.35 -0.49
N PRO A 118 -24.12 10.27 -1.73
CA PRO A 118 -24.00 9.05 -2.53
C PRO A 118 -22.53 8.76 -2.90
N PRO A 119 -22.20 7.51 -3.26
CA PRO A 119 -20.91 7.17 -3.81
C PRO A 119 -20.58 8.01 -5.06
N ARG A 120 -19.30 8.33 -5.25
CA ARG A 120 -18.80 8.98 -6.47
C ARG A 120 -18.92 8.03 -7.68
N PRO A 121 -19.00 8.59 -8.90
CA PRO A 121 -19.00 7.79 -10.13
C PRO A 121 -17.62 7.16 -10.41
N GLN A 122 -16.52 7.78 -9.96
CA GLN A 122 -15.17 7.26 -10.14
C GLN A 122 -14.97 5.91 -9.43
N VAL A 123 -14.15 5.07 -10.06
CA VAL A 123 -13.74 3.75 -9.54
C VAL A 123 -12.26 3.76 -9.21
N ILE A 124 -11.92 3.19 -8.06
CA ILE A 124 -10.53 2.94 -7.69
C ILE A 124 -10.19 1.50 -8.06
N LEU A 125 -9.28 1.28 -9.02
CA LEU A 125 -8.65 -0.02 -9.23
C LEU A 125 -7.45 -0.13 -8.29
N HIS A 126 -7.56 -0.98 -7.25
CA HIS A 126 -6.53 -1.12 -6.23
C HIS A 126 -5.67 -2.37 -6.43
N LEU A 127 -4.35 -2.18 -6.39
CA LEU A 127 -3.34 -3.23 -6.38
C LEU A 127 -2.66 -3.26 -5.02
N HIS A 128 -2.85 -4.35 -4.29
CA HIS A 128 -2.36 -4.49 -2.93
C HIS A 128 -0.83 -4.56 -2.84
N GLY A 129 -0.26 -4.12 -1.72
CA GLY A 129 1.13 -4.36 -1.34
C GLY A 129 1.41 -5.80 -0.92
N GLY A 130 2.60 -6.06 -0.36
CA GLY A 130 3.03 -7.42 0.01
C GLY A 130 4.30 -7.89 -0.69
N ALA A 131 5.11 -6.97 -1.19
CA ALA A 131 6.43 -7.25 -1.77
C ALA A 131 6.38 -8.23 -2.97
N HIS A 132 5.27 -8.23 -3.74
CA HIS A 132 4.95 -9.19 -4.82
C HIS A 132 4.81 -10.66 -4.38
N VAL A 133 4.88 -10.94 -3.09
CA VAL A 133 5.08 -12.27 -2.51
C VAL A 133 4.01 -12.57 -1.45
N LEU A 134 3.24 -11.60 -0.98
CA LEU A 134 2.31 -11.78 0.15
C LEU A 134 0.99 -11.05 -0.13
N GLN A 135 0.01 -11.30 0.75
CA GLN A 135 -1.32 -10.69 0.80
C GLN A 135 -2.31 -11.20 -0.24
N ASP A 136 -3.58 -10.92 0.03
CA ASP A 136 -4.74 -11.21 -0.83
C ASP A 136 -5.84 -10.18 -0.57
N LEU A 137 -6.93 -10.29 -1.32
CA LEU A 137 -8.12 -9.46 -1.15
C LEU A 137 -8.66 -9.49 0.27
N ARG A 138 -8.65 -10.66 0.93
CA ARG A 138 -9.19 -10.81 2.30
C ARG A 138 -8.39 -9.97 3.29
N GLY A 139 -7.08 -9.97 3.19
CA GLY A 139 -6.18 -9.14 4.00
C GLY A 139 -6.37 -7.64 3.75
N TYR A 140 -6.75 -7.26 2.52
CA TYR A 140 -6.91 -5.86 2.11
C TYR A 140 -8.32 -5.29 2.26
N ARG A 141 -9.34 -6.11 2.51
CA ARG A 141 -10.76 -5.65 2.66
C ARG A 141 -10.93 -4.47 3.60
N GLU A 142 -10.31 -4.52 4.78
CA GLU A 142 -10.41 -3.42 5.76
C GLU A 142 -9.77 -2.13 5.22
N CYS A 143 -8.56 -2.24 4.64
CA CYS A 143 -7.87 -1.10 4.05
C CYS A 143 -8.66 -0.50 2.88
N ASN A 144 -9.22 -1.35 2.01
CA ASN A 144 -10.04 -0.93 0.87
C ASN A 144 -11.38 -0.31 1.31
N GLY A 145 -12.00 -0.84 2.36
CA GLY A 145 -13.20 -0.25 2.96
C GLY A 145 -12.92 1.15 3.51
N GLN A 146 -11.74 1.35 4.12
CA GLN A 146 -11.29 2.65 4.59
C GLN A 146 -11.02 3.64 3.45
N VAL A 147 -10.31 3.21 2.40
CA VAL A 147 -10.11 4.02 1.19
C VAL A 147 -11.45 4.40 0.56
N SER A 148 -12.37 3.42 0.41
CA SER A 148 -13.71 3.65 -0.10
C SER A 148 -14.47 4.69 0.72
N MET A 149 -14.45 4.59 2.04
CA MET A 149 -15.07 5.57 2.94
C MET A 149 -14.51 6.98 2.72
N MET A 150 -13.19 7.12 2.65
CA MET A 150 -12.55 8.45 2.61
C MET A 150 -12.68 9.14 1.25
N THR A 151 -12.70 8.36 0.19
CA THR A 151 -12.82 8.85 -1.19
C THR A 151 -14.26 8.94 -1.67
N ARG A 152 -15.17 8.20 -1.01
CA ARG A 152 -16.54 7.88 -1.46
C ARG A 152 -16.58 7.10 -2.77
N CYS A 153 -15.48 6.53 -3.21
CA CYS A 153 -15.42 5.74 -4.44
C CYS A 153 -15.67 4.26 -4.13
N ARG A 154 -16.13 3.53 -5.15
CA ARG A 154 -16.08 2.06 -5.16
C ARG A 154 -14.64 1.65 -5.42
N VAL A 155 -14.17 0.67 -4.67
CA VAL A 155 -12.83 0.09 -4.85
C VAL A 155 -12.99 -1.27 -5.51
N TYR A 156 -12.45 -1.44 -6.71
CA TYR A 156 -12.28 -2.73 -7.34
C TYR A 156 -10.84 -3.18 -7.10
N SER A 157 -10.64 -4.18 -6.24
CA SER A 157 -9.31 -4.69 -5.90
C SER A 157 -9.13 -6.05 -6.54
N ILE A 158 -7.92 -6.40 -6.99
CA ILE A 158 -7.64 -7.71 -7.60
C ILE A 158 -6.62 -8.54 -6.81
N ASP A 159 -6.79 -9.87 -6.84
CA ASP A 159 -5.75 -10.83 -6.46
C ASP A 159 -4.85 -11.09 -7.67
N TYR A 160 -3.82 -10.26 -7.86
CA TYR A 160 -2.83 -10.46 -8.91
C TYR A 160 -1.88 -11.61 -8.56
N ARG A 161 -1.32 -12.26 -9.58
CA ARG A 161 -0.40 -13.39 -9.41
C ARG A 161 0.86 -13.00 -8.64
N LEU A 162 1.25 -13.85 -7.68
CA LEU A 162 2.36 -13.61 -6.78
C LEU A 162 3.61 -14.42 -7.16
N ALA A 163 4.77 -13.81 -6.99
CA ALA A 163 6.07 -14.47 -7.05
C ALA A 163 6.25 -15.41 -5.86
N PRO A 164 7.09 -16.47 -5.92
CA PRO A 164 7.92 -16.88 -7.05
C PRO A 164 7.22 -17.82 -8.06
N GLU A 165 5.93 -18.12 -7.85
CA GLU A 165 5.13 -18.86 -8.83
C GLU A 165 5.03 -18.11 -10.15
N SER A 166 4.79 -16.80 -10.06
CA SER A 166 4.62 -15.89 -11.17
C SER A 166 5.55 -14.69 -11.00
N VAL A 167 6.43 -14.49 -11.98
CA VAL A 167 7.44 -13.44 -11.96
C VAL A 167 7.00 -12.25 -12.79
N PHE A 168 7.73 -11.13 -12.72
CA PHE A 168 7.57 -10.03 -13.68
C PHE A 168 7.60 -10.59 -15.12
N PRO A 169 6.68 -10.18 -16.02
CA PRO A 169 5.65 -9.14 -15.87
C PRO A 169 4.24 -9.65 -15.53
N GLU A 170 4.06 -10.85 -14.98
CA GLU A 170 2.73 -11.47 -14.84
C GLU A 170 1.74 -10.65 -13.99
N SER A 171 2.21 -10.01 -12.91
CA SER A 171 1.37 -9.12 -12.10
C SER A 171 0.91 -7.87 -12.87
N LEU A 172 1.73 -7.37 -13.81
CA LEU A 172 1.35 -6.28 -14.71
C LEU A 172 0.29 -6.74 -15.71
N LEU A 173 0.42 -7.95 -16.26
CA LEU A 173 -0.59 -8.53 -17.14
C LEU A 173 -1.95 -8.65 -16.44
N ASP A 174 -1.97 -9.04 -15.16
CA ASP A 174 -3.21 -9.10 -14.39
C ASP A 174 -3.83 -7.72 -14.13
N ALA A 175 -2.98 -6.72 -13.86
CA ALA A 175 -3.42 -5.33 -13.74
C ALA A 175 -4.01 -4.79 -15.06
N MET A 176 -3.42 -5.16 -16.20
CA MET A 176 -3.97 -4.85 -17.52
C MET A 176 -5.31 -5.53 -17.76
N THR A 177 -5.44 -6.81 -17.41
CA THR A 177 -6.72 -7.53 -17.50
C THR A 177 -7.80 -6.85 -16.67
N ALA A 178 -7.47 -6.40 -15.46
CA ALA A 178 -8.40 -5.65 -14.61
C ALA A 178 -8.79 -4.29 -15.18
N TYR A 179 -7.84 -3.57 -15.78
CA TYR A 179 -8.11 -2.34 -16.51
C TYR A 179 -9.08 -2.58 -17.67
N TYR A 180 -8.83 -3.58 -18.52
CA TYR A 180 -9.73 -3.92 -19.62
C TYR A 180 -11.10 -4.42 -19.16
N TYR A 181 -11.16 -5.18 -18.06
CA TYR A 181 -12.44 -5.53 -17.47
C TYR A 181 -13.24 -4.27 -17.11
N LEU A 182 -12.62 -3.28 -16.47
CA LEU A 182 -13.30 -2.04 -16.13
C LEU A 182 -13.72 -1.23 -17.36
N THR A 183 -12.86 -1.08 -18.38
CA THR A 183 -13.16 -0.23 -19.54
C THR A 183 -14.02 -0.93 -20.58
N GLU A 184 -13.78 -2.21 -20.85
CA GLU A 184 -14.42 -2.96 -21.93
C GLU A 184 -15.63 -3.76 -21.47
N ASP A 185 -15.62 -4.36 -20.28
CA ASP A 185 -16.75 -5.17 -19.83
C ASP A 185 -17.73 -4.32 -19.01
N ILE A 186 -17.20 -3.54 -18.08
CA ILE A 186 -17.99 -2.69 -17.17
C ILE A 186 -18.30 -1.31 -17.77
N LYS A 187 -17.57 -0.89 -18.80
CA LYS A 187 -17.74 0.39 -19.50
C LYS A 187 -17.51 1.61 -18.59
N VAL A 188 -16.55 1.52 -17.67
CA VAL A 188 -16.01 2.67 -16.94
C VAL A 188 -15.10 3.46 -17.90
N PRO A 189 -15.36 4.76 -18.13
CA PRO A 189 -14.43 5.61 -18.88
C PRO A 189 -13.03 5.58 -18.24
N PRO A 190 -11.94 5.46 -19.02
CA PRO A 190 -10.58 5.45 -18.47
C PRO A 190 -10.29 6.67 -17.57
N SER A 191 -10.79 7.85 -17.95
CA SER A 191 -10.67 9.10 -17.18
C SER A 191 -11.33 9.07 -15.80
N ASP A 192 -12.24 8.12 -15.55
CA ASP A 192 -12.92 7.89 -14.27
C ASP A 192 -12.29 6.75 -13.43
N ILE A 193 -11.26 6.10 -13.95
CA ILE A 193 -10.48 5.10 -13.22
C ILE A 193 -9.34 5.80 -12.48
N ILE A 194 -9.21 5.50 -11.19
CA ILE A 194 -8.07 5.88 -10.36
C ILE A 194 -7.28 4.61 -10.08
N LEU A 195 -6.03 4.55 -10.52
CA LEU A 195 -5.16 3.45 -10.13
C LEU A 195 -4.61 3.74 -8.74
N SER A 196 -4.75 2.77 -7.84
CA SER A 196 -4.32 2.88 -6.46
C SER A 196 -3.45 1.70 -6.09
N GLY A 197 -2.40 1.93 -5.32
CA GLY A 197 -1.59 0.83 -4.82
C GLY A 197 -0.63 1.28 -3.75
N ASP A 198 -0.31 0.34 -2.85
CA ASP A 198 0.65 0.56 -1.78
C ASP A 198 1.85 -0.36 -1.91
N SER A 199 3.04 0.11 -1.49
CA SER A 199 4.26 -0.71 -1.54
C SER A 199 4.48 -1.28 -2.96
N ALA A 200 4.70 -2.59 -3.09
CA ALA A 200 4.78 -3.31 -4.36
C ALA A 200 3.61 -3.04 -5.32
N GLY A 201 2.38 -2.93 -4.82
CA GLY A 201 1.20 -2.62 -5.62
C GLY A 201 1.27 -1.22 -6.23
N GLY A 202 1.85 -0.26 -5.50
CA GLY A 202 2.16 1.07 -6.04
C GLY A 202 3.17 1.04 -7.18
N GLY A 203 4.15 0.13 -7.12
CA GLY A 203 5.05 -0.15 -8.24
C GLY A 203 4.31 -0.66 -9.48
N ILE A 204 3.38 -1.62 -9.31
CA ILE A 204 2.57 -2.16 -10.42
C ILE A 204 1.64 -1.09 -11.00
N VAL A 205 1.10 -0.17 -10.18
CA VAL A 205 0.32 0.97 -10.68
C VAL A 205 1.14 1.84 -11.63
N VAL A 206 2.38 2.14 -11.27
CA VAL A 206 3.28 2.93 -12.13
C VAL A 206 3.62 2.14 -13.39
N GLN A 207 3.85 0.83 -13.29
CA GLN A 207 4.05 -0.05 -14.45
C GLN A 207 2.88 0.02 -15.43
N LEU A 208 1.65 -0.09 -14.94
CA LEU A 208 0.45 -0.04 -15.77
C LEU A 208 0.30 1.33 -16.43
N ALA A 209 0.52 2.43 -15.69
CA ALA A 209 0.45 3.78 -16.25
C ALA A 209 1.49 3.99 -17.36
N MET A 210 2.74 3.56 -17.14
CA MET A 210 3.80 3.59 -18.16
C MET A 210 3.43 2.73 -19.37
N PHE A 211 2.92 1.51 -19.16
CA PHE A 211 2.53 0.60 -20.23
C PHE A 211 1.44 1.20 -21.11
N LEU A 212 0.36 1.69 -20.49
CA LEU A 212 -0.76 2.30 -21.20
C LEU A 212 -0.29 3.50 -22.05
N ARG A 213 0.61 4.35 -21.51
CA ARG A 213 1.22 5.45 -22.27
C ARG A 213 2.05 4.92 -23.44
N ASP A 214 2.97 4.01 -23.18
CA ASP A 214 3.94 3.52 -24.17
C ASP A 214 3.25 2.80 -25.34
N GLN A 215 2.11 2.18 -25.08
CA GLN A 215 1.29 1.51 -26.10
C GLN A 215 0.20 2.40 -26.71
N GLY A 216 0.08 3.67 -26.29
CA GLY A 216 -0.91 4.61 -26.82
C GLY A 216 -2.36 4.30 -26.42
N PHE A 217 -2.57 3.55 -25.34
CA PHE A 217 -3.90 3.34 -24.75
C PHE A 217 -4.38 4.59 -24.00
N ALA A 218 -5.70 4.71 -23.84
CA ALA A 218 -6.30 5.78 -23.03
C ALA A 218 -5.73 5.76 -21.61
N GLN A 219 -5.37 6.93 -21.09
CA GLN A 219 -4.85 7.03 -19.72
C GLN A 219 -5.97 7.00 -18.69
N VAL A 220 -5.58 6.58 -17.49
CA VAL A 220 -6.43 6.65 -16.31
C VAL A 220 -6.56 8.09 -15.79
N GLY A 221 -7.59 8.36 -15.00
CA GLY A 221 -7.82 9.67 -14.42
C GLY A 221 -6.72 10.12 -13.45
N ALA A 222 -6.18 9.21 -12.65
CA ALA A 222 -5.18 9.55 -11.63
C ALA A 222 -4.41 8.33 -11.10
N LEU A 223 -3.25 8.59 -10.49
CA LEU A 223 -2.48 7.61 -9.72
C LEU A 223 -2.49 7.99 -8.23
N MET A 224 -2.88 7.06 -7.37
CA MET A 224 -2.85 7.18 -5.91
C MET A 224 -1.82 6.21 -5.34
N LEU A 225 -0.61 6.70 -5.11
CA LEU A 225 0.53 5.91 -4.69
C LEU A 225 0.76 6.05 -3.19
N LEU A 226 0.58 4.95 -2.45
CA LEU A 226 0.66 4.94 -0.98
C LEU A 226 1.92 4.21 -0.52
N SER A 227 2.99 4.94 -0.24
CA SER A 227 4.31 4.37 0.05
C SER A 227 4.78 3.42 -1.07
N PRO A 228 4.76 3.82 -2.36
CA PRO A 228 5.05 2.91 -3.46
C PRO A 228 6.50 2.43 -3.40
N TRP A 229 6.72 1.17 -3.81
CA TRP A 229 8.04 0.60 -3.95
C TRP A 229 8.50 0.72 -5.40
N LEU A 230 9.54 1.53 -5.62
CA LEU A 230 9.92 2.02 -6.95
C LEU A 230 11.37 1.71 -7.34
N ASP A 231 12.23 1.32 -6.38
CA ASP A 231 13.59 0.82 -6.61
C ASP A 231 13.80 -0.55 -5.95
N LEU A 232 13.87 -1.59 -6.79
CA LEU A 232 14.11 -2.97 -6.36
C LEU A 232 15.59 -3.29 -6.15
N THR A 233 16.50 -2.35 -6.45
CA THR A 233 17.94 -2.46 -6.16
C THR A 233 18.29 -2.08 -4.72
N THR A 234 17.38 -1.39 -4.01
CA THR A 234 17.57 -0.87 -2.65
C THR A 234 18.73 0.14 -2.52
N SER A 235 19.05 0.87 -3.59
CA SER A 235 20.27 1.67 -3.70
C SER A 235 20.27 2.95 -2.86
N PHE A 236 19.12 3.49 -2.47
CA PHE A 236 19.04 4.77 -1.76
C PHE A 236 19.36 4.69 -0.26
N GLU A 237 19.92 5.77 0.29
CA GLU A 237 20.43 5.82 1.67
C GLU A 237 19.34 5.71 2.74
N SER A 238 18.07 6.05 2.44
CA SER A 238 16.93 5.78 3.35
C SER A 238 16.80 4.32 3.74
N TRP A 239 17.25 3.37 2.90
CA TRP A 239 17.34 1.97 3.29
C TRP A 239 18.26 1.76 4.49
N HIS A 240 19.34 2.52 4.63
CA HIS A 240 20.22 2.43 5.78
C HIS A 240 19.77 3.35 6.94
N GLU A 241 19.39 4.60 6.66
CA GLU A 241 18.98 5.60 7.66
C GLU A 241 17.75 5.16 8.46
N ASN A 242 16.75 4.59 7.79
CA ASN A 242 15.47 4.23 8.39
C ASN A 242 15.38 2.78 8.85
N ARG A 243 16.48 2.01 8.78
CA ARG A 243 16.52 0.57 9.15
C ARG A 243 15.95 0.23 10.54
N ASN A 244 16.00 1.20 11.46
CA ASN A 244 15.54 1.06 12.84
C ASN A 244 14.16 1.68 13.09
N HIS A 245 13.63 2.43 12.12
CA HIS A 245 12.32 3.10 12.17
C HIS A 245 11.30 2.44 11.25
N ASP A 246 11.70 1.41 10.52
CA ASP A 246 10.84 0.67 9.62
C ASP A 246 10.87 -0.84 9.93
N PHE A 247 9.79 -1.53 9.55
CA PHE A 247 9.70 -2.99 9.63
C PHE A 247 10.23 -3.68 8.37
N LEU A 248 10.44 -2.97 7.26
CA LEU A 248 11.05 -3.54 6.05
C LEU A 248 12.49 -4.02 6.32
N THR A 249 12.77 -5.26 5.92
CA THR A 249 14.09 -5.88 6.08
C THR A 249 14.53 -6.50 4.76
N ILE A 250 15.25 -5.72 3.98
CA ILE A 250 16.05 -6.19 2.85
C ILE A 250 17.47 -5.74 3.18
N ASP A 251 18.12 -6.50 4.06
CA ASP A 251 19.43 -6.13 4.61
C ASP A 251 20.58 -6.85 3.88
N SER A 252 20.28 -7.88 3.07
CA SER A 252 21.26 -8.59 2.26
C SER A 252 20.63 -9.22 1.00
N GLU A 253 21.28 -9.05 -0.14
CA GLU A 253 20.85 -9.60 -1.44
C GLU A 253 20.89 -11.14 -1.48
N THR A 254 21.69 -11.74 -0.60
CA THR A 254 21.83 -13.21 -0.50
C THR A 254 20.78 -13.85 0.39
N GLU A 255 19.87 -13.06 0.97
CA GLU A 255 18.78 -13.60 1.78
C GLU A 255 17.88 -14.52 0.93
N PRO A 256 17.58 -15.76 1.37
CA PRO A 256 16.76 -16.68 0.60
C PRO A 256 15.33 -16.18 0.32
N LEU A 257 14.83 -15.26 1.13
CA LEU A 257 13.51 -14.62 0.99
C LEU A 257 13.63 -13.17 0.48
N HIS A 258 14.64 -12.87 -0.33
CA HIS A 258 14.83 -11.55 -0.92
C HIS A 258 13.70 -11.24 -1.94
N PRO A 259 12.72 -10.38 -1.63
CA PRO A 259 11.52 -10.26 -2.46
C PRO A 259 11.79 -9.80 -3.91
N PRO A 260 12.73 -8.88 -4.19
CA PRO A 260 13.12 -8.56 -5.56
C PRO A 260 13.59 -9.79 -6.35
N ARG A 261 14.36 -10.67 -5.72
CA ARG A 261 14.86 -11.89 -6.37
C ARG A 261 13.72 -12.84 -6.67
N LEU A 262 12.82 -13.05 -5.71
CA LEU A 262 11.63 -13.86 -5.94
C LEU A 262 10.78 -13.32 -7.10
N TYR A 263 10.70 -11.99 -7.22
CA TYR A 263 9.87 -11.32 -8.22
C TYR A 263 10.43 -11.35 -9.64
N VAL A 264 11.74 -11.21 -9.83
CA VAL A 264 12.33 -11.11 -11.19
C VAL A 264 13.19 -12.32 -11.58
N SER A 265 13.89 -12.94 -10.63
CA SER A 265 14.78 -14.08 -10.91
C SER A 265 14.80 -15.09 -9.76
N PRO A 266 13.74 -15.90 -9.58
CA PRO A 266 13.60 -16.87 -8.48
C PRO A 266 14.39 -18.16 -8.72
N VAL A 267 15.55 -18.07 -9.41
CA VAL A 267 16.41 -19.23 -9.67
C VAL A 267 16.99 -19.74 -8.36
N TRP A 268 16.86 -21.06 -8.13
CA TRP A 268 17.33 -21.72 -6.92
C TRP A 268 17.92 -23.11 -7.20
N PRO A 269 19.12 -23.45 -6.66
CA PRO A 269 19.99 -22.62 -5.82
C PRO A 269 20.56 -21.42 -6.57
N THR A 270 21.02 -20.41 -5.82
CA THR A 270 21.58 -19.18 -6.40
C THR A 270 22.92 -19.49 -7.07
N THR A 271 23.10 -19.08 -8.32
CA THR A 271 24.35 -19.13 -9.08
C THR A 271 24.84 -17.72 -9.40
N GLU A 272 26.13 -17.57 -9.75
CA GLU A 272 26.67 -16.27 -10.20
C GLU A 272 25.92 -15.74 -11.43
N GLU A 273 25.56 -16.62 -12.36
CA GLU A 273 24.75 -16.28 -13.54
C GLU A 273 23.37 -15.75 -13.14
N SER A 274 22.67 -16.42 -12.22
CA SER A 274 21.36 -15.95 -11.73
C SER A 274 21.44 -14.62 -10.97
N MET A 275 22.56 -14.33 -10.32
CA MET A 275 22.77 -13.04 -9.64
C MET A 275 23.00 -11.92 -10.65
N ARG A 276 23.75 -12.19 -11.73
CA ARG A 276 23.93 -11.24 -12.83
C ARG A 276 22.60 -10.92 -13.50
N ASP A 277 21.83 -11.95 -13.84
CA ASP A 277 20.48 -11.81 -14.41
C ASP A 277 19.56 -11.02 -13.46
N PHE A 278 19.60 -11.33 -12.16
CA PHE A 278 18.87 -10.55 -11.16
C PHE A 278 19.25 -9.06 -11.20
N HIS A 279 20.54 -8.72 -11.18
CA HIS A 279 21.03 -7.34 -11.21
C HIS A 279 20.61 -6.59 -12.48
N GLU A 280 20.64 -7.26 -13.63
CA GLU A 280 20.18 -6.70 -14.92
C GLU A 280 18.67 -6.47 -14.92
N GLN A 281 17.88 -7.37 -14.33
CA GLN A 281 16.43 -7.25 -14.28
C GLN A 281 15.94 -6.19 -13.29
N VAL A 282 16.57 -6.03 -12.12
CA VAL A 282 16.10 -5.04 -11.13
C VAL A 282 16.27 -3.59 -11.56
N ILE A 283 17.18 -3.30 -12.49
CA ILE A 283 17.32 -1.96 -13.07
C ILE A 283 16.38 -1.71 -14.25
N HIS A 284 15.63 -2.71 -14.71
CA HIS A 284 14.71 -2.55 -15.82
C HIS A 284 13.67 -1.45 -15.51
N PRO A 285 13.36 -0.51 -16.44
CA PRO A 285 12.47 0.62 -16.17
C PRO A 285 11.07 0.28 -15.67
N TYR A 286 10.52 -0.87 -16.06
CA TYR A 286 9.23 -1.34 -15.51
C TYR A 286 9.38 -2.05 -14.16
N VAL A 287 10.55 -2.59 -13.84
CA VAL A 287 10.78 -3.23 -12.54
C VAL A 287 11.07 -2.18 -11.48
N SER A 288 11.93 -1.21 -11.79
CA SER A 288 12.25 -0.07 -10.93
C SER A 288 11.95 1.27 -11.64
N PRO A 289 10.68 1.72 -11.65
CA PRO A 289 10.27 2.94 -12.36
C PRO A 289 11.02 4.22 -11.98
N VAL A 290 11.56 4.30 -10.76
CA VAL A 290 12.39 5.46 -10.36
C VAL A 290 13.71 5.52 -11.11
N LEU A 291 14.16 4.42 -11.70
CA LEU A 291 15.38 4.31 -12.49
C LEU A 291 15.13 4.49 -14.00
N ALA A 292 13.86 4.56 -14.42
CA ALA A 292 13.49 4.75 -15.82
C ALA A 292 14.14 6.01 -16.44
N PRO A 293 14.41 6.02 -17.75
CA PRO A 293 14.82 7.25 -18.43
C PRO A 293 13.70 8.30 -18.34
N LEU A 294 14.06 9.59 -18.29
CA LEU A 294 13.08 10.68 -18.15
C LEU A 294 12.01 10.67 -19.26
N SER A 295 12.34 10.23 -20.48
CA SER A 295 11.35 10.06 -21.55
C SER A 295 10.22 9.10 -21.17
N ALA A 296 10.55 8.05 -20.41
CA ALA A 296 9.60 7.07 -19.89
C ALA A 296 8.87 7.53 -18.62
N LEU A 297 9.01 8.80 -18.21
CA LEU A 297 8.26 9.41 -17.09
C LEU A 297 7.37 10.59 -17.55
N ARG A 298 7.30 10.86 -18.86
CA ARG A 298 6.44 11.91 -19.42
C ARG A 298 4.97 11.49 -19.46
N ASN A 299 4.06 12.46 -19.56
CA ASN A 299 2.62 12.26 -19.76
C ASN A 299 2.00 11.24 -18.78
N LEU A 300 2.43 11.26 -17.52
CA LEU A 300 1.79 10.46 -16.48
C LEU A 300 0.53 11.18 -15.97
N PRO A 301 -0.52 10.44 -15.56
CA PRO A 301 -1.70 11.06 -14.96
C PRO A 301 -1.33 11.87 -13.71
N PRO A 302 -2.19 12.81 -13.29
CA PRO A 302 -2.05 13.43 -11.99
C PRO A 302 -1.87 12.39 -10.90
N THR A 303 -0.82 12.58 -10.10
CA THR A 303 -0.27 11.56 -9.21
C THR A 303 -0.19 12.11 -7.79
N LEU A 304 -0.84 11.45 -6.86
CA LEU A 304 -0.60 11.62 -5.43
C LEU A 304 0.44 10.58 -4.98
N ILE A 305 1.46 11.03 -4.27
CA ILE A 305 2.45 10.17 -3.62
C ILE A 305 2.46 10.47 -2.13
N HIS A 306 2.03 9.51 -1.33
CA HIS A 306 2.21 9.55 0.11
C HIS A 306 3.49 8.81 0.49
N THR A 307 4.34 9.48 1.24
CA THR A 307 5.63 8.99 1.69
C THR A 307 5.71 9.11 3.19
N GLY A 308 6.09 8.03 3.87
CA GLY A 308 6.41 8.08 5.29
C GLY A 308 7.87 8.47 5.50
N GLY A 309 8.11 9.44 6.38
CA GLY A 309 9.46 9.93 6.70
C GLY A 309 10.33 8.88 7.41
N CYS A 310 9.70 7.89 8.06
CA CYS A 310 10.38 6.78 8.73
C CYS A 310 10.51 5.53 7.84
N GLU A 311 10.11 5.59 6.57
CA GLU A 311 10.14 4.45 5.65
C GLU A 311 11.51 4.28 5.00
N ARG A 312 11.93 3.04 4.76
CA ARG A 312 13.13 2.73 3.98
C ARG A 312 12.98 3.12 2.51
N LEU A 313 11.73 3.21 2.02
CA LEU A 313 11.37 3.62 0.66
C LEU A 313 11.27 5.14 0.47
N ARG A 314 11.52 5.95 1.50
CA ARG A 314 11.33 7.41 1.46
C ARG A 314 12.03 8.08 0.27
N ASP A 315 13.30 7.72 0.04
CA ASP A 315 14.14 8.44 -0.90
C ASP A 315 13.78 8.13 -2.35
N GLU A 316 13.51 6.86 -2.69
CA GLU A 316 13.05 6.47 -4.04
C GLU A 316 11.74 7.16 -4.43
N GLN A 317 10.83 7.37 -3.47
CA GLN A 317 9.55 8.07 -3.70
C GLN A 317 9.78 9.56 -3.96
N THR A 318 10.68 10.18 -3.18
CA THR A 318 11.08 11.58 -3.35
C THR A 318 11.79 11.78 -4.69
N VAL A 319 12.70 10.87 -5.07
CA VAL A 319 13.40 10.89 -6.35
C VAL A 319 12.40 10.74 -7.48
N PHE A 320 11.49 9.78 -7.40
CA PHE A 320 10.46 9.58 -8.43
C PHE A 320 9.59 10.81 -8.62
N ALA A 321 9.08 11.41 -7.54
CA ALA A 321 8.27 12.62 -7.61
C ALA A 321 8.98 13.77 -8.35
N ARG A 322 10.26 13.99 -8.03
CA ARG A 322 11.09 15.02 -8.65
C ARG A 322 11.38 14.71 -10.12
N ARG A 323 11.72 13.45 -10.43
CA ARG A 323 12.03 13.01 -11.80
C ARG A 323 10.80 13.04 -12.71
N VAL A 324 9.62 12.68 -12.22
CA VAL A 324 8.37 12.78 -12.99
C VAL A 324 8.06 14.24 -13.34
N ARG A 325 8.21 15.17 -12.39
CA ARG A 325 8.03 16.61 -12.67
C ARG A 325 9.11 17.16 -13.62
N LEU A 326 10.35 16.70 -13.47
CA LEU A 326 11.46 17.07 -14.35
C LEU A 326 11.23 16.55 -15.79
N ALA A 327 10.67 15.35 -15.92
CA ALA A 327 10.42 14.72 -17.20
C ALA A 327 9.43 15.54 -18.04
N ASP A 328 8.38 16.09 -17.43
CA ASP A 328 7.35 16.83 -18.15
C ASP A 328 6.70 17.90 -17.25
N PRO A 329 6.74 19.19 -17.64
CA PRO A 329 6.01 20.25 -16.94
C PRO A 329 4.50 20.03 -16.84
N GLY A 330 3.91 19.19 -17.72
CA GLY A 330 2.50 18.84 -17.70
C GLY A 330 2.12 17.79 -16.63
N ASN A 331 3.10 17.12 -16.01
CA ASN A 331 2.82 16.13 -14.97
C ASN A 331 2.41 16.82 -13.65
N ASP A 332 1.14 16.67 -13.25
CA ASP A 332 0.63 17.15 -11.95
C ASP A 332 0.93 16.14 -10.84
N VAL A 333 2.09 16.30 -10.19
CA VAL A 333 2.50 15.42 -9.07
C VAL A 333 2.35 16.15 -7.74
N GLN A 334 1.52 15.63 -6.85
CA GLN A 334 1.46 16.03 -5.45
C GLN A 334 2.22 15.00 -4.59
N HIS A 335 3.41 15.38 -4.12
CA HIS A 335 4.22 14.55 -3.22
C HIS A 335 4.08 15.04 -1.79
N GLN A 336 3.69 14.14 -0.88
CA GLN A 336 3.40 14.43 0.51
C GLN A 336 4.21 13.52 1.44
N VAL A 337 5.09 14.10 2.24
CA VAL A 337 5.90 13.39 3.23
C VAL A 337 5.32 13.58 4.62
N TRP A 338 4.96 12.47 5.26
CA TRP A 338 4.46 12.41 6.63
C TRP A 338 5.62 11.99 7.53
N VAL A 339 6.22 12.94 8.25
CA VAL A 339 7.56 12.77 8.85
C VAL A 339 7.65 11.60 9.84
N ASP A 340 6.54 11.18 10.41
CA ASP A 340 6.41 10.10 11.39
C ASP A 340 5.76 8.82 10.83
N GLY A 341 5.42 8.80 9.53
CA GLY A 341 4.85 7.65 8.84
C GLY A 341 5.87 6.52 8.69
N VAL A 342 5.49 5.32 9.14
CA VAL A 342 6.15 4.03 8.87
C VAL A 342 5.65 3.43 7.55
N HIS A 343 6.25 2.33 7.09
CA HIS A 343 5.89 1.74 5.80
C HIS A 343 4.39 1.45 5.70
N THR A 344 3.78 1.93 4.62
CA THR A 344 2.33 1.86 4.32
C THR A 344 1.42 2.43 5.40
N PHE A 345 1.91 3.41 6.18
CA PHE A 345 1.10 4.11 7.20
C PHE A 345 -0.23 4.64 6.65
N ALA A 346 -0.25 5.12 5.39
CA ALA A 346 -1.44 5.62 4.75
C ALA A 346 -2.51 4.54 4.59
N SER A 347 -2.14 3.27 4.39
CA SER A 347 -3.06 2.14 4.36
C SER A 347 -3.48 1.68 5.77
N MET A 348 -2.86 2.21 6.84
CA MET A 348 -3.09 1.80 8.23
C MET A 348 -3.71 2.93 9.08
N GLN A 349 -5.04 2.96 9.21
CA GLN A 349 -5.73 3.92 10.09
C GLN A 349 -5.40 3.78 11.59
N SER A 350 -4.81 2.65 12.01
CA SER A 350 -4.37 2.45 13.40
C SER A 350 -3.24 3.40 13.81
N THR A 351 -2.54 3.99 12.84
CA THR A 351 -1.52 5.01 13.09
C THR A 351 -2.12 6.42 13.07
N ILE A 352 -1.56 7.32 13.88
CA ILE A 352 -2.03 8.71 13.94
C ILE A 352 -1.80 9.43 12.60
N SER A 353 -0.67 9.19 11.93
CA SER A 353 -0.38 9.71 10.60
C SER A 353 -1.28 9.09 9.54
N GLY A 354 -1.51 7.77 9.56
CA GLY A 354 -2.39 7.08 8.62
C GLY A 354 -3.81 7.60 8.63
N ALA A 355 -4.36 7.82 9.83
CA ALA A 355 -5.66 8.46 10.04
C ALA A 355 -5.78 9.83 9.36
N SER A 356 -4.73 10.65 9.45
CA SER A 356 -4.69 11.98 8.84
C SER A 356 -4.43 11.92 7.34
N ALA A 357 -3.57 11.01 6.89
CA ALA A 357 -3.25 10.82 5.48
C ALA A 357 -4.45 10.33 4.68
N GLN A 358 -5.23 9.41 5.22
CA GLN A 358 -6.48 8.95 4.60
C GLN A 358 -7.51 10.08 4.42
N LYS A 359 -7.52 11.10 5.29
CA LYS A 359 -8.33 12.31 5.08
C LYS A 359 -7.81 13.16 3.94
N GLU A 360 -6.49 13.30 3.85
CA GLU A 360 -5.87 14.05 2.76
C GLU A 360 -6.08 13.37 1.41
N VAL A 361 -6.07 12.03 1.35
CA VAL A 361 -6.47 11.25 0.16
C VAL A 361 -7.88 11.66 -0.30
N GLY A 362 -8.86 11.66 0.62
CA GLY A 362 -10.23 12.05 0.31
C GLY A 362 -10.33 13.50 -0.18
N ALA A 363 -9.64 14.43 0.48
CA ALA A 363 -9.61 15.84 0.12
C ALA A 363 -8.91 16.09 -1.22
N TRP A 364 -7.82 15.38 -1.50
CA TRP A 364 -7.14 15.43 -2.80
C TRP A 364 -8.07 14.96 -3.91
N LEU A 365 -8.72 13.81 -3.73
CA LEU A 365 -9.60 13.26 -4.75
C LEU A 365 -10.81 14.16 -4.98
N GLU A 366 -11.35 14.78 -3.93
CA GLU A 366 -12.43 15.77 -4.06
C GLU A 366 -12.01 16.94 -4.96
N ARG A 367 -10.86 17.58 -4.68
CA ARG A 367 -10.30 18.65 -5.54
C ARG A 367 -10.00 18.17 -6.95
N LEU A 368 -9.64 16.90 -7.12
CA LEU A 368 -9.33 16.33 -8.42
C LEU A 368 -10.59 16.16 -9.27
N CYS A 369 -11.64 15.58 -8.70
CA CYS A 369 -12.93 15.37 -9.35
C CYS A 369 -13.68 16.68 -9.60
N GLU A 370 -13.51 17.71 -8.76
CA GLU A 370 -14.05 19.05 -9.03
C GLU A 370 -13.43 19.67 -10.29
N ARG A 371 -12.12 19.49 -10.49
CA ARG A 371 -11.41 19.95 -11.68
C ARG A 371 -11.70 19.09 -12.92
N ARG A 372 -12.04 17.82 -12.73
CA ARG A 372 -12.30 16.84 -13.78
C ARG A 372 -13.56 16.04 -13.45
N PRO A 373 -14.74 16.60 -13.77
CA PRO A 373 -16.01 15.91 -13.60
C PRO A 373 -16.03 14.59 -14.36
N SER A 374 -16.81 13.65 -13.84
CA SER A 374 -16.94 12.32 -14.42
C SER A 374 -17.65 12.32 -15.77
N GLU A 375 -17.24 11.40 -16.64
CA GLU A 375 -17.89 11.11 -17.92
C GLU A 375 -19.00 10.05 -17.78
N LEU A 376 -18.96 9.25 -16.71
CA LEU A 376 -20.12 8.48 -16.26
C LEU A 376 -21.23 9.46 -15.87
N GLY A 377 -22.18 9.70 -16.76
CA GLY A 377 -23.46 10.32 -16.41
C GLY A 377 -24.20 9.50 -15.33
N GLN A 378 -25.47 9.84 -15.03
CA GLN A 378 -26.24 9.17 -13.96
C GLN A 378 -26.55 7.67 -14.18
N GLU A 379 -26.12 7.04 -15.28
CA GLU A 379 -26.55 5.69 -15.71
C GLU A 379 -25.43 4.64 -15.74
N ALA A 380 -24.58 4.61 -14.72
CA ALA A 380 -23.67 3.49 -14.52
C ALA A 380 -24.43 2.26 -14.00
N ARG A 381 -25.08 1.48 -14.88
CA ARG A 381 -25.87 0.29 -14.48
C ARG A 381 -25.10 -0.66 -13.55
N TRP A 382 -23.80 -0.85 -13.81
CA TRP A 382 -22.91 -1.67 -12.98
C TRP A 382 -22.78 -1.13 -11.54
N ALA A 383 -22.78 0.20 -11.36
CA ALA A 383 -22.66 0.83 -10.06
C ALA A 383 -23.90 0.54 -9.21
N GLY A 384 -25.08 0.55 -9.83
CA GLY A 384 -26.33 0.15 -9.19
C GLY A 384 -26.36 -1.31 -8.76
N ASP A 385 -25.71 -2.21 -9.51
CA ASP A 385 -25.61 -3.62 -9.13
C ASP A 385 -24.65 -3.84 -7.95
N VAL A 386 -23.51 -3.14 -7.92
CA VAL A 386 -22.59 -3.15 -6.77
C VAL A 386 -23.27 -2.58 -5.52
N ASP A 387 -23.92 -1.43 -5.64
CA ASP A 387 -24.62 -0.77 -4.53
C ASP A 387 -25.74 -1.66 -3.99
N ARG A 388 -26.49 -2.33 -4.88
CA ARG A 388 -27.55 -3.26 -4.49
C ARG A 388 -27.00 -4.47 -3.76
N ALA A 389 -25.90 -5.06 -4.23
CA ALA A 389 -25.29 -6.22 -3.57
C ALA A 389 -24.86 -5.88 -2.13
N VAL A 390 -24.19 -4.74 -1.94
CA VAL A 390 -23.77 -4.26 -0.62
C VAL A 390 -24.98 -3.87 0.24
N THR A 391 -26.03 -3.29 -0.35
CA THR A 391 -27.30 -3.01 0.34
C THR A 391 -27.95 -4.30 0.88
N VAL A 392 -28.03 -5.35 0.06
CA VAL A 392 -28.60 -6.64 0.45
C VAL A 392 -27.80 -7.28 1.60
N GLU A 393 -26.47 -7.22 1.55
CA GLU A 393 -25.63 -7.72 2.64
C GLU A 393 -25.86 -6.93 3.94
N ARG A 394 -25.88 -5.60 3.84
CA ARG A 394 -26.16 -4.67 4.93
C ARG A 394 -27.51 -4.96 5.59
N GLU A 395 -28.58 -5.05 4.80
CA GLU A 395 -29.93 -5.36 5.28
C GLU A 395 -30.04 -6.75 5.88
N GLY A 396 -29.46 -7.77 5.24
CA GLY A 396 -29.41 -9.13 5.75
C GLY A 396 -28.69 -9.22 7.10
N ARG A 397 -27.63 -8.44 7.30
CA ARG A 397 -26.91 -8.35 8.58
C ARG A 397 -27.78 -7.70 9.66
N LEU A 398 -28.48 -6.61 9.35
CA LEU A 398 -29.42 -5.96 10.27
C LEU A 398 -30.56 -6.91 10.68
N LEU A 399 -31.14 -7.64 9.73
CA LEU A 399 -32.21 -8.62 9.98
C LEU A 399 -31.78 -9.74 10.92
N ARG A 400 -30.50 -10.15 10.89
CA ARG A 400 -29.92 -11.15 11.80
C ARG A 400 -29.57 -10.58 13.19
N GLY A 401 -30.06 -9.38 13.53
CA GLY A 401 -29.72 -8.69 14.78
C GLY A 401 -28.28 -8.16 14.82
N GLY A 402 -27.58 -8.17 13.69
CA GLY A 402 -26.25 -7.61 13.56
C GLY A 402 -26.31 -6.09 13.61
N LYS A 403 -25.29 -5.47 14.20
CA LYS A 403 -25.10 -4.02 14.14
C LYS A 403 -24.18 -3.68 12.97
N ILE A 404 -24.57 -2.70 12.17
CA ILE A 404 -23.65 -2.02 11.27
C ILE A 404 -22.85 -1.07 12.16
N LYS A 405 -21.57 -1.37 12.33
CA LYS A 405 -20.68 -0.39 12.95
C LYS A 405 -20.41 0.66 11.88
N PRO A 406 -20.70 1.95 12.11
CA PRO A 406 -20.19 2.97 11.23
C PRO A 406 -18.66 2.82 11.18
N PHE A 407 -18.05 2.91 10.00
CA PHE A 407 -16.61 3.06 9.92
C PHE A 407 -16.24 4.30 10.74
N GLU A 408 -15.51 4.12 11.83
CA GLU A 408 -15.11 5.24 12.67
C GLU A 408 -14.21 6.15 11.82
N LYS A 409 -14.69 7.36 11.50
CA LYS A 409 -13.83 8.37 10.85
C LYS A 409 -12.58 8.47 11.69
N ALA A 410 -11.42 8.30 11.08
CA ALA A 410 -10.16 8.25 11.82
C ALA A 410 -10.01 9.52 12.68
N THR A 411 -10.15 9.41 14.00
CA THR A 411 -10.09 10.56 14.90
C THR A 411 -8.77 10.56 15.65
N THR A 412 -8.01 11.63 15.47
CA THR A 412 -6.78 11.84 16.24
C THR A 412 -6.85 13.19 16.96
N LYS A 413 -6.27 13.20 18.18
CA LYS A 413 -6.00 14.43 18.96
C LYS A 413 -4.84 15.23 18.36
N TRP A 414 -4.04 14.59 17.51
CA TRP A 414 -2.95 15.24 16.80
C TRP A 414 -3.47 16.01 15.59
N ARG A 415 -2.72 17.03 15.22
CA ARG A 415 -2.87 17.77 13.98
C ARG A 415 -1.54 17.68 13.23
N TYR A 416 -1.61 17.88 11.93
CA TYR A 416 -0.42 17.94 11.10
C TYR A 416 -0.35 19.32 10.48
N ASP A 417 0.76 20.01 10.73
CA ASP A 417 1.07 21.23 9.99
C ASP A 417 1.63 20.83 8.64
N ARG A 418 1.00 21.35 7.59
CA ARG A 418 1.43 21.21 6.21
C ARG A 418 2.34 22.39 5.87
N THR A 419 3.60 22.10 5.58
CA THR A 419 4.55 23.06 5.00
C THR A 419 4.89 22.63 3.57
N VAL A 420 5.30 23.57 2.73
CA VAL A 420 5.83 23.26 1.40
C VAL A 420 7.32 23.58 1.42
N GLU A 421 8.16 22.56 1.26
CA GLU A 421 9.60 22.69 1.42
C GLU A 421 10.36 21.70 0.53
N ARG A 422 11.64 21.95 0.30
CA ARG A 422 12.53 21.02 -0.40
C ARG A 422 13.01 19.95 0.59
N MET A 423 12.72 18.68 0.29
CA MET A 423 13.34 17.56 1.03
C MET A 423 14.87 17.61 0.90
N PRO A 424 15.63 17.11 1.90
CA PRO A 424 17.10 17.06 1.84
C PRO A 424 17.65 16.42 0.56
N GLU A 425 18.94 16.66 0.32
CA GLU A 425 19.67 16.00 -0.76
C GLU A 425 19.58 14.48 -0.59
N ILE A 426 19.09 13.80 -1.63
CA ILE A 426 18.94 12.35 -1.62
C ILE A 426 20.29 11.71 -1.90
N ARG A 427 20.72 10.83 -1.00
CA ARG A 427 21.99 10.11 -1.13
C ARG A 427 21.73 8.69 -1.62
N VAL A 428 22.73 8.15 -2.31
CA VAL A 428 22.79 6.77 -2.75
C VAL A 428 23.87 6.08 -1.94
N LYS A 429 23.62 4.83 -1.52
CA LYS A 429 24.60 4.04 -0.77
C LYS A 429 25.89 3.89 -1.60
N PRO A 430 27.06 3.67 -0.95
CA PRO A 430 28.31 3.46 -1.68
C PRO A 430 28.30 2.27 -2.65
N ASP A 431 27.45 1.27 -2.38
CA ASP A 431 27.24 0.06 -3.18
C ASP A 431 25.99 0.15 -4.09
N GLY A 432 25.38 1.33 -4.23
CA GLY A 432 24.22 1.54 -5.09
C GLY A 432 24.54 1.45 -6.59
N CYS A 433 23.56 1.08 -7.40
CA CYS A 433 23.71 0.97 -8.84
C CYS A 433 23.91 2.34 -9.52
N ALA A 434 24.52 2.33 -10.72
CA ALA A 434 24.83 3.54 -11.47
C ALA A 434 23.56 4.31 -11.89
N GLU A 435 22.48 3.59 -12.16
CA GLU A 435 21.16 4.11 -12.48
C GLU A 435 20.59 4.90 -11.31
N ALA A 436 20.72 4.40 -10.08
CA ALA A 436 20.28 5.10 -8.87
C ALA A 436 21.10 6.37 -8.62
N HIS A 437 22.42 6.33 -8.84
CA HIS A 437 23.27 7.53 -8.79
C HIS A 437 22.83 8.59 -9.82
N THR A 438 22.49 8.16 -11.04
CA THR A 438 21.98 9.05 -12.09
C THR A 438 20.62 9.63 -11.69
N ALA A 439 19.70 8.80 -11.21
CA ALA A 439 18.38 9.20 -10.74
C ALA A 439 18.45 10.24 -9.61
N ALA A 440 19.30 9.99 -8.61
CA ALA A 440 19.52 10.90 -7.49
C ALA A 440 20.10 12.24 -7.95
N ARG A 441 21.11 12.23 -8.84
CA ARG A 441 21.71 13.45 -9.39
C ARG A 441 20.67 14.30 -10.12
N GLU A 442 19.86 13.68 -10.98
CA GLU A 442 18.78 14.38 -11.68
C GLU A 442 17.77 14.97 -10.70
N ALA A 443 17.29 14.17 -9.74
CA ALA A 443 16.33 14.61 -8.73
C ALA A 443 16.87 15.74 -7.84
N ASN A 444 18.13 15.66 -7.41
CA ASN A 444 18.76 16.68 -6.58
C ASN A 444 19.03 17.97 -7.36
N GLY A 445 19.26 17.88 -8.67
CA GLY A 445 19.47 19.03 -9.57
C GLY A 445 18.19 19.72 -10.06
N VAL A 446 17.00 19.22 -9.68
CA VAL A 446 15.72 19.84 -10.07
C VAL A 446 15.62 21.27 -9.50
N ASP A 447 15.01 22.16 -10.29
CA ASP A 447 14.65 23.53 -9.90
C ASP A 447 13.94 23.58 -8.55
N GLU A 448 14.13 24.66 -7.78
CA GLU A 448 13.56 24.78 -6.44
C GLU A 448 12.05 24.54 -6.42
N ALA A 449 11.30 25.07 -7.39
CA ALA A 449 9.84 24.94 -7.44
C ALA A 449 9.39 23.49 -7.72
N LEU A 450 10.04 22.82 -8.68
CA LEU A 450 9.74 21.43 -9.04
C LEU A 450 10.23 20.43 -7.98
N GLY A 451 11.21 20.83 -7.17
CA GLY A 451 11.79 20.07 -6.07
C GLY A 451 10.99 20.09 -4.75
N LEU A 452 9.93 20.92 -4.67
CA LEU A 452 9.14 21.10 -3.44
C LEU A 452 8.25 19.90 -3.12
N THR A 453 8.04 19.66 -1.84
CA THR A 453 7.23 18.57 -1.29
C THR A 453 6.39 19.14 -0.17
N GLU A 454 5.17 18.61 -0.02
CA GLU A 454 4.35 18.94 1.13
C GLU A 454 4.77 18.09 2.31
N VAL A 455 5.19 18.71 3.40
CA VAL A 455 5.67 18.00 4.58
C VAL A 455 4.67 18.18 5.71
N PHE A 456 4.19 17.05 6.22
CA PHE A 456 3.21 16.96 7.28
C PHE A 456 3.93 16.64 8.59
N ARG A 457 3.98 17.61 9.50
CA ARG A 457 4.62 17.47 10.82
C ARG A 457 3.59 17.39 11.93
N PRO A 458 3.68 16.40 12.84
CA PRO A 458 2.73 16.30 13.91
C PRO A 458 2.91 17.43 14.92
N ARG A 459 1.80 18.05 15.30
CA ARG A 459 1.72 19.01 16.40
C ARG A 459 0.54 18.71 17.31
N LYS A 460 0.66 19.15 18.56
CA LYS A 460 -0.44 19.09 19.52
C LYS A 460 -1.49 20.16 19.14
N ALA A 461 -2.77 19.80 19.17
CA ALA A 461 -3.85 20.76 19.01
C ALA A 461 -3.80 21.83 20.11
N THR A 462 -3.99 23.10 19.73
CA THR A 462 -4.09 24.22 20.68
C THR A 462 -5.33 24.08 21.57
N ARG A 463 -5.40 24.82 22.69
CA ARG A 463 -6.61 24.84 23.55
C ARG A 463 -7.85 25.33 22.80
N ARG A 464 -7.69 26.31 21.90
CA ARG A 464 -8.76 26.89 21.09
C ARG A 464 -9.31 25.89 20.08
N GLU A 465 -8.44 25.15 19.38
CA GLU A 465 -8.85 24.11 18.43
C GLU A 465 -9.53 22.92 19.13
N ARG A 466 -9.14 22.60 20.36
CA ARG A 466 -9.84 21.58 21.17
C ARG A 466 -11.26 22.02 21.50
N ARG A 467 -11.43 23.23 22.05
CA ARG A 467 -12.76 23.80 22.35
C ARG A 467 -13.67 23.85 21.13
N ARG A 468 -13.16 24.33 19.98
CA ARG A 468 -13.95 24.38 18.74
C ARG A 468 -14.39 22.99 18.27
N LYS A 469 -13.54 21.96 18.45
CA LYS A 469 -13.90 20.59 18.09
C LYS A 469 -14.97 20.04 19.05
N ASP A 470 -14.87 20.35 20.34
CA ASP A 470 -15.86 19.95 21.33
C ASP A 470 -17.21 20.64 21.02
N GLU A 471 -17.20 21.94 20.67
CA GLU A 471 -18.38 22.70 20.21
C GLU A 471 -18.98 22.15 18.89
N GLU A 472 -18.15 21.79 17.91
CA GLU A 472 -18.58 21.16 16.65
C GLU A 472 -19.16 19.74 16.89
N GLN A 473 -18.64 19.00 17.87
CA GLN A 473 -19.18 17.69 18.27
C GLN A 473 -20.49 17.81 19.06
N GLU A 474 -20.60 18.79 19.95
CA GLU A 474 -21.85 19.11 20.68
C GLU A 474 -22.95 19.56 19.71
N THR A 475 -22.65 20.44 18.75
CA THR A 475 -23.64 20.84 17.73
C THR A 475 -24.05 19.71 16.78
N MET A 476 -23.16 18.76 16.48
CA MET A 476 -23.55 17.55 15.73
C MET A 476 -24.41 16.59 16.58
N GLN A 477 -24.14 16.46 17.88
CA GLN A 477 -24.95 15.65 18.79
C GLN A 477 -26.34 16.25 19.01
N ASP A 478 -26.46 17.57 19.18
CA ASP A 478 -27.75 18.27 19.31
C ASP A 478 -28.61 18.12 18.06
N LYS A 479 -28.02 18.19 16.85
CA LYS A 479 -28.74 17.95 15.60
C LYS A 479 -29.20 16.50 15.44
N SER A 480 -28.48 15.54 16.01
CA SER A 480 -28.90 14.13 16.02
C SER A 480 -29.96 13.81 17.08
N GLY A 481 -30.02 14.58 18.17
CA GLY A 481 -31.03 14.45 19.23
C GLY A 481 -32.35 15.19 18.95
N GLN A 482 -32.37 16.14 18.01
CA GLN A 482 -33.61 16.77 17.54
C GLN A 482 -34.28 16.02 16.38
N ALA A 483 -33.63 14.99 15.83
CA ALA A 483 -34.12 14.16 14.72
C ALA A 483 -34.63 12.78 15.17
N SER A 484 -34.72 12.52 16.48
CA SER A 484 -35.22 11.28 17.09
C SER A 484 -36.62 11.41 17.65
#